data_AF-A0A0N5CPC2-F1
#
_entry.id   AF-A0A0N5CPC2-F1
#
_cell.length_a   1.000
_cell.length_b   1.000
_cell.length_c   1.000
_cell.angle_alpha   90.00
_cell.angle_beta   90.00
_cell.angle_gamma   90.00
#
_symmetry.space_group_name_H-M   'P 1'
#
loop_
_entity.id
_entity.type
_entity.pdbx_description
1 polymer ?
#
loop_
_entity_poly.entity_id
_entity_poly.type
_entity_poly.pdbx_seq_one_letter_code
_entity_poly.pdbx_strand_id
1 'polypeptide(L)'
;MSLLVICFIFAALVTESVNSQGDCDCENDYEPPFCETITAVNERYCYTNGKLTDALTLQGIHCAKNCGTCCKLQRFQCSDMPVHLDCNYVKTSGLCGSSNGAVSGLINMECARTCGTCGQECVDSNPILCSIMKSSCQSSESQRLCPKTCGVCEPANVCFDMGNFCSNLRDSCNDPKLMPLMMTSCNKTCNFCDAQPSEVPPQPTSPSVAGPCANTDPRCPTWAANGFCSNPFYAPQVGNCRRSCNLCQ
;
A
#
# COMPACT_ATOMS: atom_id res chain seq x y z
N MET A 1 22.63 6.87 65.28
CA MET A 1 22.04 5.52 65.22
C MET A 1 20.54 5.73 65.02
N SER A 2 20.08 5.80 63.77
CA SER A 2 19.75 4.69 62.87
C SER A 2 18.38 4.09 63.18
N LEU A 3 17.43 4.35 62.26
CA LEU A 3 16.25 3.59 61.81
C LEU A 3 15.41 4.64 61.01
N LEU A 4 15.43 4.82 59.68
CA LEU A 4 15.21 3.88 58.55
C LEU A 4 13.97 3.01 58.86
N VAL A 5 12.84 3.03 58.14
CA VAL A 5 12.60 3.11 56.69
C VAL A 5 11.07 3.29 56.45
N ILE A 6 10.66 3.75 55.24
CA ILE A 6 9.38 3.49 54.54
C ILE A 6 8.16 4.35 54.94
N CYS A 7 7.98 5.48 54.25
CA CYS A 7 6.65 5.90 53.80
C CYS A 7 6.75 6.22 52.31
N PHE A 8 6.56 5.16 51.52
CA PHE A 8 6.46 5.22 50.07
C PHE A 8 5.25 6.06 49.67
N ILE A 9 5.52 7.13 48.90
CA ILE A 9 4.90 7.45 47.62
C ILE A 9 3.44 6.95 47.48
N PHE A 10 2.48 7.81 47.84
CA PHE A 10 1.09 7.65 47.44
C PHE A 10 0.61 8.90 46.70
N ALA A 11 -0.10 8.66 45.60
CA ALA A 11 -0.76 9.60 44.69
C ALA A 11 0.20 10.39 43.78
N ALA A 12 0.22 10.21 42.46
CA ALA A 12 -0.75 9.60 41.57
C ALA A 12 -0.02 8.91 40.41
N LEU A 13 -0.24 7.61 40.27
CA LEU A 13 -0.22 6.96 38.97
C LEU A 13 -1.38 7.58 38.19
N VAL A 14 -1.11 8.68 37.48
CA VAL A 14 -1.86 8.95 36.26
C VAL A 14 -1.31 7.95 35.25
N THR A 15 -1.81 6.72 35.32
CA THR A 15 -1.85 5.89 34.12
C THR A 15 -2.86 6.57 33.21
N GLU A 16 -2.41 7.55 32.44
CA GLU A 16 -3.04 7.78 31.16
C GLU A 16 -2.79 6.51 30.37
N SER A 17 -3.74 5.60 30.45
CA SER A 17 -4.08 4.80 29.29
C SER A 17 -4.52 5.79 28.20
N VAL A 18 -3.55 6.44 27.53
CA VAL A 18 -3.72 6.83 26.14
C VAL A 18 -3.83 5.51 25.38
N ASN A 19 -5.06 5.02 25.43
CA ASN A 19 -5.60 3.97 24.61
C ASN A 19 -5.12 4.21 23.18
N SER A 20 -4.17 3.41 22.71
CA SER A 20 -3.71 3.26 21.32
C SER A 20 -4.41 4.20 20.31
N GLN A 21 -4.01 5.47 20.26
CA GLN A 21 -4.32 6.33 19.11
C GLN A 21 -3.24 6.08 18.07
N GLY A 22 -3.38 4.89 17.48
CA GLY A 22 -2.50 4.34 16.48
C GLY A 22 -2.56 5.11 15.18
N ASP A 23 -1.37 5.39 14.66
CA ASP A 23 -1.04 5.53 13.25
C ASP A 23 -1.64 6.68 12.42
N CYS A 24 -2.86 7.15 12.67
CA CYS A 24 -3.58 8.07 11.79
C CYS A 24 -3.41 9.54 12.22
N ASP A 25 -2.39 10.23 11.70
CA ASP A 25 -2.16 11.66 11.93
C ASP A 25 -2.70 12.52 10.78
N CYS A 26 -3.35 13.64 11.09
CA CYS A 26 -3.96 14.50 10.07
C CYS A 26 -4.04 15.97 10.50
N GLU A 27 -4.15 16.86 9.52
CA GLU A 27 -4.40 18.29 9.74
C GLU A 27 -5.90 18.64 9.63
N ASN A 28 -6.25 19.80 10.17
CA ASN A 28 -7.55 20.41 9.91
C ASN A 28 -7.58 20.99 8.49
N ASP A 29 -8.74 20.94 7.84
CA ASP A 29 -8.93 21.48 6.49
C ASP A 29 -8.97 23.02 6.48
N TYR A 30 -9.25 23.66 7.63
CA TYR A 30 -9.34 25.11 7.77
C TYR A 30 -8.36 25.66 8.81
N GLU A 31 -7.73 26.78 8.45
CA GLU A 31 -6.86 27.56 9.33
C GLU A 31 -7.67 28.28 10.45
N PRO A 32 -7.00 28.76 11.51
CA PRO A 32 -7.59 29.67 12.48
C PRO A 32 -8.36 30.84 11.83
N PRO A 33 -9.50 31.27 12.41
CA PRO A 33 -10.06 30.86 13.71
C PRO A 33 -11.09 29.72 13.64
N PHE A 34 -11.34 29.15 12.46
CA PHE A 34 -12.50 28.27 12.23
C PHE A 34 -12.49 27.00 13.10
N CYS A 35 -11.34 26.36 13.25
CA CYS A 35 -11.19 25.17 14.07
C CYS A 35 -10.71 25.45 15.51
N GLU A 36 -10.33 26.69 15.87
CA GLU A 36 -9.71 26.99 17.16
C GLU A 36 -10.63 26.74 18.36
N THR A 37 -11.93 26.95 18.19
CA THR A 37 -12.92 26.74 19.26
C THR A 37 -13.38 25.28 19.36
N ILE A 38 -12.83 24.40 18.53
CA ILE A 38 -13.17 22.98 18.50
C ILE A 38 -12.23 22.21 19.39
N THR A 39 -12.78 21.39 20.27
CA THR A 39 -11.98 20.61 21.22
C THR A 39 -12.58 19.22 21.40
N ALA A 40 -11.78 18.19 21.17
CA ALA A 40 -12.14 16.81 21.43
C ALA A 40 -12.51 16.61 22.91
N VAL A 41 -13.57 15.84 23.16
CA VAL A 41 -13.90 15.35 24.51
C VAL A 41 -13.53 13.89 24.61
N ASN A 42 -13.95 13.11 23.62
CA ASN A 42 -13.58 11.71 23.44
C ASN A 42 -13.81 11.33 21.98
N GLU A 43 -13.60 10.06 21.65
CA GLU A 43 -13.79 9.56 20.29
C GLU A 43 -15.20 9.81 19.70
N ARG A 44 -16.25 9.95 20.52
CA ARG A 44 -17.62 10.17 20.05
C ARG A 44 -18.05 11.63 20.00
N TYR A 45 -17.45 12.50 20.81
CA TYR A 45 -17.92 13.86 20.98
C TYR A 45 -16.80 14.89 20.95
N CYS A 46 -17.10 16.07 20.38
CA CYS A 46 -16.28 17.26 20.50
C CYS A 46 -17.14 18.52 20.71
N TYR A 47 -16.55 19.54 21.30
CA TYR A 47 -17.18 20.85 21.38
C TYR A 47 -17.00 21.58 20.06
N THR A 48 -18.08 22.16 19.53
CA THR A 48 -18.06 23.06 18.37
C THR A 48 -18.77 24.35 18.76
N ASN A 49 -18.08 25.49 18.72
CA ASN A 49 -18.63 26.78 19.17
C ASN A 49 -19.27 26.72 20.58
N GLY A 50 -18.63 26.00 21.51
CA GLY A 50 -19.09 25.83 22.90
C GLY A 50 -20.27 24.85 23.09
N LYS A 51 -20.73 24.18 22.02
CA LYS A 51 -21.79 23.15 22.11
C LYS A 51 -21.21 21.76 21.93
N LEU A 52 -21.60 20.82 22.78
CA LEU A 52 -21.25 19.40 22.61
C LEU A 52 -21.98 18.83 21.39
N THR A 53 -21.24 18.22 20.47
CA THR A 53 -21.77 17.61 19.25
C THR A 53 -21.10 16.27 18.99
N ASP A 54 -21.72 15.44 18.14
CA ASP A 54 -21.07 14.24 17.61
C ASP A 54 -19.81 14.61 16.85
N ALA A 55 -18.74 13.85 17.08
CA ALA A 55 -17.43 14.14 16.52
C ALA A 55 -17.38 13.98 14.98
N LEU A 56 -18.32 13.22 14.40
CA LEU A 56 -18.44 13.01 12.95
C LEU A 56 -19.44 13.96 12.27
N THR A 57 -19.82 15.05 12.93
CA THR A 57 -20.48 16.16 12.24
C THR A 57 -19.58 16.75 11.15
N LEU A 58 -20.16 17.50 10.21
CA LEU A 58 -19.39 18.14 9.13
C LEU A 58 -18.21 18.98 9.66
N GLN A 59 -18.43 19.75 10.73
CA GLN A 59 -17.37 20.52 11.39
C GLN A 59 -16.32 19.63 12.07
N GLY A 60 -16.74 18.56 12.75
CA GLY A 60 -15.83 17.61 13.39
C GLY A 60 -14.98 16.82 12.40
N ILE A 61 -15.47 16.61 11.17
CA ILE A 61 -14.72 16.00 10.06
C ILE A 61 -13.70 16.98 9.45
N HIS A 62 -14.10 18.22 9.17
CA HIS A 62 -13.18 19.21 8.60
C HIS A 62 -12.14 19.71 9.61
N CYS A 63 -12.47 19.70 10.89
CA CYS A 63 -11.54 20.03 11.97
C CYS A 63 -11.11 18.76 12.73
N ALA A 64 -10.76 17.71 11.97
CA ALA A 64 -10.52 16.38 12.50
C ALA A 64 -9.35 16.29 13.48
N LYS A 65 -8.30 17.11 13.33
CA LYS A 65 -7.19 17.15 14.28
C LYS A 65 -7.68 17.63 15.65
N ASN A 66 -8.43 18.73 15.67
CA ASN A 66 -8.92 19.35 16.90
C ASN A 66 -10.06 18.55 17.54
N CYS A 67 -10.91 17.92 16.73
CA CYS A 67 -12.00 17.07 17.18
C CYS A 67 -11.54 15.62 17.47
N GLY A 68 -10.29 15.26 17.16
CA GLY A 68 -9.72 13.93 17.44
C GLY A 68 -10.29 12.81 16.56
N THR A 69 -10.74 13.13 15.36
CA THR A 69 -11.43 12.21 14.44
C THR A 69 -10.59 11.77 13.24
N CYS A 70 -9.28 12.09 13.20
CA CYS A 70 -8.38 11.68 12.11
C CYS A 70 -8.54 10.20 11.76
N CYS A 71 -8.42 9.29 12.74
CA CYS A 71 -8.56 7.84 12.52
C CYS A 71 -9.96 7.39 12.05
N LYS A 72 -10.95 8.28 12.05
CA LYS A 72 -12.34 8.02 11.64
C LYS A 72 -12.65 8.50 10.24
N LEU A 73 -11.75 9.26 9.62
CA LEU A 73 -11.90 9.69 8.23
C LEU A 73 -11.74 8.47 7.31
N GLN A 74 -12.49 8.45 6.20
CA GLN A 74 -12.46 7.37 5.21
C GLN A 74 -11.05 7.07 4.69
N ARG A 75 -10.22 8.11 4.58
CA ARG A 75 -8.82 8.00 4.16
C ARG A 75 -7.91 7.22 5.12
N PHE A 76 -8.40 6.87 6.32
CA PHE A 76 -7.73 6.01 7.30
C PHE A 76 -8.50 4.69 7.56
N GLN A 77 -9.62 4.43 6.86
CA GLN A 77 -10.45 3.23 7.03
C GLN A 77 -9.96 2.05 6.18
N CYS A 78 -8.69 1.69 6.30
CA CYS A 78 -8.10 0.49 5.73
C CYS A 78 -7.00 -0.04 6.65
N SER A 79 -6.27 -1.06 6.20
CA SER A 79 -5.08 -1.57 6.90
C SER A 79 -3.86 -1.40 6.03
N ASP A 80 -2.72 -1.15 6.65
CA ASP A 80 -1.43 -1.24 5.98
C ASP A 80 -1.14 -2.70 5.64
N MET A 81 -0.48 -2.89 4.51
CA MET A 81 -0.07 -4.19 3.98
C MET A 81 1.44 -4.14 3.66
N PRO A 82 2.30 -3.95 4.67
CA PRO A 82 3.73 -3.80 4.45
C PRO A 82 4.32 -5.10 3.90
N VAL A 83 5.01 -4.98 2.78
CA VAL A 83 5.82 -6.05 2.18
C VAL A 83 7.27 -5.62 2.12
N HIS A 84 7.47 -4.33 1.85
CA HIS A 84 8.73 -3.68 1.54
C HIS A 84 8.98 -2.47 2.44
N LEU A 85 7.92 -1.73 2.79
CA LEU A 85 8.00 -0.52 3.57
C LEU A 85 7.79 -0.79 5.06
N ASP A 86 8.57 -0.09 5.90
CA ASP A 86 8.24 0.08 7.31
C ASP A 86 7.38 1.34 7.45
N CYS A 87 6.08 1.15 7.68
CA CYS A 87 5.15 2.26 7.74
C CYS A 87 5.40 3.22 8.93
N ASN A 88 6.02 2.77 10.02
CA ASN A 88 6.42 3.67 11.11
C ASN A 88 7.55 4.62 10.66
N TYR A 89 8.47 4.12 9.83
CA TYR A 89 9.50 4.95 9.23
C TYR A 89 8.92 5.90 8.17
N VAL A 90 8.04 5.42 7.30
CA VAL A 90 7.36 6.24 6.28
C VAL A 90 6.63 7.41 6.94
N LYS A 91 5.94 7.17 8.06
CA LYS A 91 5.25 8.18 8.85
C LYS A 91 6.18 9.30 9.33
N THR A 92 7.33 8.94 9.90
CA THR A 92 8.23 9.88 10.58
C THR A 92 9.22 10.58 9.64
N SER A 93 9.42 10.04 8.44
CA SER A 93 10.36 10.55 7.43
C SER A 93 9.75 11.61 6.50
N GLY A 94 8.46 11.90 6.62
CA GLY A 94 7.74 12.84 5.74
C GLY A 94 7.38 12.26 4.37
N LEU A 95 7.60 10.96 4.16
CA LEU A 95 7.36 10.29 2.87
C LEU A 95 5.88 10.25 2.47
N CYS A 96 4.95 10.27 3.44
CA CYS A 96 3.51 10.38 3.16
C CYS A 96 3.14 11.63 2.35
N GLY A 97 3.96 12.70 2.39
CA GLY A 97 3.77 13.93 1.62
C GLY A 97 4.58 14.01 0.33
N SER A 98 5.15 12.89 -0.14
CA SER A 98 5.97 12.88 -1.36
C SER A 98 5.17 13.33 -2.59
N SER A 99 5.78 14.20 -3.41
CA SER A 99 5.25 14.57 -4.73
C SER A 99 5.73 13.66 -5.85
N ASN A 100 6.62 12.70 -5.55
CA ASN A 100 7.06 11.69 -6.51
C ASN A 100 6.00 10.59 -6.60
N GLY A 101 5.34 10.49 -7.76
CA GLY A 101 4.23 9.55 -7.97
C GLY A 101 4.60 8.07 -7.79
N ALA A 102 5.84 7.67 -8.10
CA ALA A 102 6.28 6.29 -7.88
C ALA A 102 6.42 5.95 -6.39
N VAL A 103 6.99 6.88 -5.61
CA VAL A 103 7.10 6.76 -4.15
C VAL A 103 5.72 6.76 -3.50
N SER A 104 4.85 7.68 -3.90
CA SER A 104 3.48 7.77 -3.38
C SER A 104 2.64 6.55 -3.76
N GLY A 105 2.85 5.98 -4.94
CA GLY A 105 2.21 4.73 -5.36
C GLY A 105 2.54 3.55 -4.44
N LEU A 106 3.82 3.34 -4.11
CA LEU A 106 4.25 2.30 -3.17
C LEU A 106 3.66 2.51 -1.77
N ILE A 107 3.70 3.76 -1.28
CA ILE A 107 3.14 4.14 0.01
C ILE A 107 1.63 3.85 0.05
N ASN A 108 0.91 4.15 -1.02
CA ASN A 108 -0.54 3.89 -1.12
C ASN A 108 -0.88 2.39 -1.20
N MET A 109 0.06 1.53 -1.60
CA MET A 109 -0.18 0.08 -1.62
C MET A 109 0.13 -0.57 -0.28
N GLU A 110 1.15 -0.10 0.43
CA GLU A 110 1.67 -0.78 1.62
C GLU A 110 1.42 -0.06 2.93
N CYS A 111 1.35 1.28 2.93
CA CYS A 111 1.22 2.13 4.11
C CYS A 111 0.02 3.09 3.98
N ALA A 112 -1.05 2.62 3.33
CA ALA A 112 -2.22 3.42 2.99
C ALA A 112 -2.95 3.97 4.22
N ARG A 113 -3.03 3.19 5.31
CA ARG A 113 -3.63 3.65 6.55
C ARG A 113 -2.70 4.63 7.22
N THR A 114 -1.43 4.29 7.40
CA THR A 114 -0.42 5.18 8.01
C THR A 114 -0.42 6.57 7.37
N CYS A 115 -0.45 6.63 6.04
CA CYS A 115 -0.39 7.89 5.31
C CYS A 115 -1.75 8.53 5.01
N GLY A 116 -2.85 7.93 5.47
CA GLY A 116 -4.18 8.47 5.24
C GLY A 116 -4.57 8.50 3.76
N THR A 117 -4.21 7.45 3.03
CA THR A 117 -4.49 7.27 1.59
C THR A 117 -5.38 6.05 1.31
N CYS A 118 -6.07 5.52 2.32
CA CYS A 118 -7.13 4.52 2.12
C CYS A 118 -8.17 5.02 1.12
N GLY A 119 -8.61 4.15 0.21
CA GLY A 119 -9.58 4.51 -0.80
C GLY A 119 -9.03 5.46 -1.88
N GLN A 120 -7.73 5.79 -1.85
CA GLN A 120 -6.99 6.17 -3.05
C GLN A 120 -6.79 4.90 -3.90
N GLU A 121 -7.89 4.30 -4.34
CA GLU A 121 -7.85 3.59 -5.61
C GLU A 121 -7.35 4.63 -6.58
N CYS A 122 -6.16 4.41 -7.12
CA CYS A 122 -5.60 5.33 -8.08
C CYS A 122 -6.49 5.32 -9.31
N VAL A 123 -7.52 6.15 -9.34
CA VAL A 123 -8.51 6.30 -10.40
C VAL A 123 -8.84 7.76 -10.52
N ASP A 124 -8.94 8.23 -11.75
CA ASP A 124 -9.41 9.58 -12.00
C ASP A 124 -10.88 9.69 -11.59
N SER A 125 -11.22 10.74 -10.84
CA SER A 125 -12.58 10.99 -10.34
C SER A 125 -13.59 11.08 -11.48
N ASN A 126 -13.18 11.71 -12.59
CA ASN A 126 -13.95 11.74 -13.82
C ASN A 126 -12.99 11.81 -15.03
N PRO A 127 -12.99 10.80 -15.93
CA PRO A 127 -12.01 10.72 -17.01
C PRO A 127 -12.10 11.88 -18.02
N ILE A 128 -13.29 12.45 -18.25
CA ILE A 128 -13.47 13.58 -19.17
C ILE A 128 -12.92 14.86 -18.54
N LEU A 129 -13.29 15.13 -17.28
CA LEU A 129 -12.78 16.27 -16.53
C LEU A 129 -11.25 16.21 -16.44
N CYS A 130 -10.71 15.03 -16.12
CA CYS A 130 -9.29 14.83 -15.98
C CYS A 130 -8.52 14.99 -17.29
N SER A 131 -9.10 14.56 -18.41
CA SER A 131 -8.54 14.84 -19.74
C SER A 131 -8.40 16.33 -20.03
N ILE A 132 -9.36 17.15 -19.58
CA ILE A 132 -9.33 18.62 -19.73
C ILE A 132 -8.30 19.23 -18.76
N MET A 133 -8.26 18.73 -17.52
CA MET A 133 -7.38 19.24 -16.45
C MET A 133 -5.93 18.74 -16.56
N LYS A 134 -5.58 17.98 -17.59
CA LYS A 134 -4.23 17.42 -17.80
C LYS A 134 -3.12 18.47 -17.81
N SER A 135 -3.40 19.69 -18.28
CA SER A 135 -2.43 20.80 -18.24
C SER A 135 -2.28 21.46 -16.87
N SER A 136 -3.13 21.11 -15.90
CA SER A 136 -3.24 21.75 -14.58
C SER A 136 -2.73 20.88 -13.43
N CYS A 137 -1.97 19.82 -13.74
CA CYS A 137 -1.41 18.87 -12.78
C CYS A 137 -0.38 19.44 -11.79
N GLN A 138 -0.09 20.74 -11.85
CA GLN A 138 0.67 21.46 -10.83
C GLN A 138 -0.20 21.86 -9.62
N SER A 139 -1.53 21.86 -9.75
CA SER A 139 -2.43 22.17 -8.63
C SER A 139 -2.74 20.94 -7.79
N SER A 140 -2.76 21.10 -6.47
CA SER A 140 -3.11 20.06 -5.50
C SER A 140 -4.49 19.46 -5.76
N GLU A 141 -5.45 20.28 -6.20
CA GLU A 141 -6.81 19.82 -6.51
C GLU A 141 -6.84 18.92 -7.76
N SER A 142 -6.07 19.25 -8.80
CA SER A 142 -5.96 18.40 -10.00
C SER A 142 -5.23 17.09 -9.68
N GLN A 143 -4.20 17.14 -8.83
CA GLN A 143 -3.48 15.95 -8.38
C GLN A 143 -4.37 15.02 -7.55
N ARG A 144 -5.28 15.58 -6.73
CA ARG A 144 -6.22 14.81 -5.91
C ARG A 144 -7.36 14.21 -6.73
N LEU A 145 -7.94 14.98 -7.65
CA LEU A 145 -9.11 14.56 -8.43
C LEU A 145 -8.73 13.67 -9.62
N CYS A 146 -7.55 13.88 -10.21
CA CYS A 146 -7.12 13.25 -11.44
C CYS A 146 -5.75 12.58 -11.31
N PRO A 147 -5.56 11.71 -10.31
CA PRO A 147 -4.24 11.24 -9.95
C PRO A 147 -3.63 10.29 -11.01
N LYS A 148 -4.43 9.61 -11.85
CA LYS A 148 -3.91 8.86 -13.02
C LYS A 148 -3.52 9.80 -14.15
N THR A 149 -4.41 10.72 -14.54
CA THR A 149 -4.14 11.66 -15.65
C THR A 149 -2.93 12.55 -15.34
N CYS A 150 -2.73 12.90 -14.07
CA CYS A 150 -1.60 13.69 -13.61
C CYS A 150 -0.34 12.88 -13.29
N GLY A 151 -0.34 11.56 -13.47
CA GLY A 151 0.81 10.70 -13.17
C GLY A 151 1.20 10.68 -11.68
N VAL A 152 0.30 11.13 -10.81
CA VAL A 152 0.48 11.12 -9.35
C VAL A 152 0.43 9.70 -8.84
N CYS A 153 -0.37 8.87 -9.51
CA CYS A 153 -0.33 7.44 -9.33
C CYS A 153 -0.29 6.77 -10.71
N GLU A 154 0.93 6.52 -11.14
CA GLU A 154 1.15 5.44 -12.08
C GLU A 154 1.03 4.14 -11.29
N PRO A 155 0.41 3.06 -11.83
CA PRO A 155 0.72 1.74 -11.33
C PRO A 155 2.24 1.65 -11.43
N ALA A 156 2.90 1.48 -10.30
CA ALA A 156 4.33 1.38 -10.34
C ALA A 156 4.64 0.15 -11.20
N ASN A 157 5.10 0.36 -12.44
CA ASN A 157 6.12 -0.51 -12.99
C ASN A 157 7.32 -0.27 -12.07
N VAL A 158 7.29 -0.93 -10.90
CA VAL A 158 8.34 -0.96 -9.86
C VAL A 158 9.54 -1.65 -10.50
N CYS A 159 10.18 -0.96 -11.43
CA CYS A 159 11.41 -1.38 -12.07
C CYS A 159 12.57 -0.74 -11.33
N PHE A 160 12.75 -1.13 -10.08
CA PHE A 160 13.93 -0.76 -9.31
C PHE A 160 14.40 -1.93 -8.48
N ASP A 161 15.68 -1.86 -8.11
CA ASP A 161 16.28 -2.82 -7.21
C ASP A 161 16.04 -2.36 -5.78
N MET A 162 15.45 -3.24 -4.98
CA MET A 162 15.27 -3.03 -3.55
C MET A 162 16.53 -3.31 -2.74
N GLY A 163 17.39 -4.20 -3.24
CA GLY A 163 18.61 -4.61 -2.57
C GLY A 163 19.83 -3.81 -3.04
N ASN A 164 20.67 -3.35 -2.10
CA ASN A 164 21.99 -2.82 -2.41
C ASN A 164 22.97 -3.89 -2.98
N PHE A 165 22.60 -5.16 -2.86
CA PHE A 165 23.37 -6.32 -3.32
C PHE A 165 23.12 -6.68 -4.79
N CYS A 166 22.12 -6.07 -5.45
CA CYS A 166 21.71 -6.49 -6.79
C CYS A 166 22.84 -6.40 -7.81
N SER A 167 23.67 -5.35 -7.77
CA SER A 167 24.87 -5.21 -8.60
C SER A 167 25.83 -6.40 -8.53
N ASN A 168 25.94 -7.04 -7.36
CA ASN A 168 26.82 -8.20 -7.14
C ASN A 168 26.19 -9.54 -7.55
N LEU A 169 24.85 -9.59 -7.65
CA LEU A 169 24.08 -10.79 -8.00
C LEU A 169 23.55 -10.75 -9.43
N ARG A 170 24.03 -9.81 -10.26
CA ARG A 170 23.59 -9.64 -11.65
C ARG A 170 23.72 -10.91 -12.49
N ASP A 171 24.75 -11.71 -12.30
CA ASP A 171 24.94 -12.95 -13.05
C ASP A 171 24.00 -14.08 -12.57
N SER A 172 23.34 -13.89 -11.42
CA SER A 172 22.42 -14.85 -10.80
C SER A 172 20.95 -14.61 -11.17
N CYS A 173 20.65 -13.66 -12.06
CA CYS A 173 19.28 -13.37 -12.49
C CYS A 173 18.54 -14.59 -13.05
N ASN A 174 19.27 -15.54 -13.66
CA ASN A 174 18.72 -16.77 -14.21
C ASN A 174 18.93 -18.00 -13.31
N ASP A 175 19.52 -17.85 -12.12
CA ASP A 175 19.69 -18.97 -11.18
C ASP A 175 18.32 -19.35 -10.60
N PRO A 176 17.82 -20.59 -10.82
CA PRO A 176 16.51 -21.02 -10.32
C PRO A 176 16.32 -20.89 -8.81
N LYS A 177 17.40 -20.94 -8.03
CA LYS A 177 17.35 -20.81 -6.56
C LYS A 177 17.22 -19.36 -6.12
N LEU A 178 17.76 -18.43 -6.88
CA LEU A 178 17.75 -16.99 -6.58
C LEU A 178 16.69 -16.25 -7.38
N MET A 179 16.12 -16.84 -8.43
CA MET A 179 15.12 -16.25 -9.30
C MET A 179 13.94 -15.60 -8.54
N PRO A 180 13.35 -16.20 -7.47
CA PRO A 180 12.31 -15.54 -6.69
C PRO A 180 12.79 -14.25 -6.01
N LEU A 181 14.01 -14.26 -5.47
CA LEU A 181 14.65 -13.09 -4.85
C LEU A 181 15.02 -12.04 -5.90
N MET A 182 15.53 -12.45 -7.07
CA MET A 182 15.90 -11.56 -8.17
C MET A 182 14.67 -10.86 -8.75
N MET A 183 13.54 -11.57 -8.87
CA MET A 183 12.26 -11.05 -9.36
C MET A 183 11.51 -10.20 -8.32
N THR A 184 11.84 -10.34 -7.03
CA THR A 184 11.22 -9.52 -5.97
C THR A 184 12.06 -8.30 -5.65
N SER A 185 13.39 -8.43 -5.66
CA SER A 185 14.30 -7.42 -5.09
C SER A 185 15.31 -6.84 -6.09
N CYS A 186 15.50 -7.44 -7.27
CA CYS A 186 16.49 -7.00 -8.26
C CYS A 186 15.89 -6.83 -9.67
N ASN A 187 14.63 -6.39 -9.74
CA ASN A 187 13.86 -6.27 -10.99
C ASN A 187 14.57 -5.44 -12.06
N LYS A 188 15.26 -4.38 -11.66
CA LYS A 188 15.97 -3.49 -12.59
C LYS A 188 17.31 -4.08 -13.02
N THR A 189 18.12 -4.59 -12.08
CA THR A 189 19.40 -5.24 -12.40
C THR A 189 19.22 -6.45 -13.31
N CYS A 190 18.15 -7.21 -13.10
CA CYS A 190 17.82 -8.39 -13.89
C CYS A 190 16.94 -8.13 -15.11
N ASN A 191 16.58 -6.86 -15.36
CA ASN A 191 15.78 -6.43 -16.50
C ASN A 191 14.43 -7.18 -16.62
N PHE A 192 13.77 -7.42 -15.49
CA PHE A 192 12.45 -8.07 -15.44
C PHE A 192 11.28 -7.11 -15.63
N CYS A 193 11.58 -5.84 -15.83
CA CYS A 193 10.64 -4.74 -15.83
C CYS A 193 9.65 -4.70 -16.99
N ASP A 194 9.88 -5.48 -18.05
CA ASP A 194 9.05 -5.50 -19.26
C ASP A 194 7.99 -6.61 -19.26
N ALA A 195 7.84 -7.34 -18.15
CA ALA A 195 6.75 -8.30 -17.97
C ALA A 195 5.44 -7.54 -17.64
N GLN A 196 4.79 -6.94 -18.65
CA GLN A 196 3.43 -6.40 -18.49
C GLN A 196 2.50 -7.47 -17.89
N PRO A 197 1.54 -7.10 -17.03
CA PRO A 197 0.30 -7.86 -16.91
C PRO A 197 -0.43 -7.68 -18.25
N SER A 198 -0.08 -8.51 -19.23
CA SER A 198 -0.88 -8.64 -20.44
C SER A 198 -2.25 -9.15 -20.01
N GLU A 199 -3.22 -8.25 -20.07
CA GLU A 199 -4.59 -8.47 -20.52
C GLU A 199 -5.00 -9.95 -20.50
N VAL A 200 -5.86 -10.32 -19.54
CA VAL A 200 -6.53 -11.61 -19.48
C VAL A 200 -7.02 -11.94 -20.90
N PRO A 201 -6.43 -12.93 -21.59
CA PRO A 201 -6.97 -13.37 -22.86
C PRO A 201 -8.39 -13.89 -22.58
N PRO A 202 -9.37 -13.64 -23.46
CA PRO A 202 -10.67 -14.26 -23.30
C PRO A 202 -10.47 -15.76 -23.15
N GLN A 203 -11.09 -16.30 -22.10
CA GLN A 203 -11.24 -17.71 -21.79
C GLN A 203 -11.11 -18.58 -23.05
N PRO A 204 -10.12 -19.48 -23.14
CA PRO A 204 -10.08 -20.42 -24.24
C PRO A 204 -11.29 -21.34 -24.09
N THR A 205 -12.29 -21.14 -24.94
CA THR A 205 -13.08 -22.24 -25.49
C THR A 205 -12.11 -23.35 -25.86
N SER A 206 -12.30 -24.51 -25.24
CA SER A 206 -11.54 -25.74 -25.44
C SER A 206 -11.11 -25.91 -26.90
N PRO A 207 -9.80 -25.99 -27.18
CA PRO A 207 -9.30 -26.68 -28.35
C PRO A 207 -8.70 -28.01 -27.88
N SER A 208 -9.29 -29.09 -28.35
CA SER A 208 -8.60 -30.38 -28.47
C SER A 208 -7.28 -30.17 -29.22
N VAL A 209 -6.13 -30.15 -28.53
CA VAL A 209 -4.81 -30.02 -29.16
C VAL A 209 -4.12 -31.38 -29.20
N ALA A 210 -4.22 -32.02 -30.36
CA ALA A 210 -3.41 -33.15 -30.78
C ALA A 210 -1.91 -32.79 -30.75
N GLY A 211 -1.18 -33.38 -29.82
CA GLY A 211 0.28 -33.33 -29.69
C GLY A 211 0.74 -34.41 -28.71
N PRO A 212 2.00 -34.90 -28.79
CA PRO A 212 2.47 -35.99 -27.95
C PRO A 212 2.36 -35.62 -26.45
N CYS A 213 1.82 -36.54 -25.65
CA CYS A 213 1.71 -36.37 -24.21
C CYS A 213 3.07 -36.58 -23.53
N ALA A 214 3.89 -35.53 -23.54
CA ALA A 214 5.22 -35.55 -22.96
C ALA A 214 5.54 -34.24 -22.25
N ASN A 215 6.50 -34.31 -21.33
CA ASN A 215 7.16 -33.13 -20.83
C ASN A 215 8.20 -32.70 -21.86
N THR A 216 8.16 -31.44 -22.24
CA THR A 216 9.16 -30.82 -23.12
C THR A 216 10.39 -30.39 -22.33
N ASP A 217 10.26 -30.18 -21.01
CA ASP A 217 11.37 -29.86 -20.11
C ASP A 217 11.65 -31.01 -19.12
N PRO A 218 12.91 -31.43 -18.93
CA PRO A 218 13.28 -32.48 -17.97
C PRO A 218 12.97 -32.10 -16.50
N ARG A 219 12.78 -30.81 -16.20
CA ARG A 219 12.51 -30.30 -14.84
C ARG A 219 11.03 -30.34 -14.45
N CYS A 220 10.15 -30.70 -15.38
CA CYS A 220 8.71 -30.77 -15.14
C CYS A 220 8.27 -31.60 -13.93
N PRO A 221 8.89 -32.74 -13.57
CA PRO A 221 8.54 -33.48 -12.35
C PRO A 221 8.76 -32.64 -11.08
N THR A 222 9.89 -31.92 -11.02
CA THR A 222 10.22 -31.05 -9.89
C THR A 222 9.29 -29.86 -9.82
N TRP A 223 9.00 -29.22 -10.95
CA TRP A 223 8.10 -28.07 -10.99
C TRP A 223 6.68 -28.44 -10.58
N ALA A 224 6.15 -29.56 -11.09
CA ALA A 224 4.83 -30.04 -10.70
C ALA A 224 4.74 -30.32 -9.19
N ALA A 225 5.78 -30.91 -8.58
CA ALA A 225 5.83 -31.11 -7.14
C ALA A 225 5.87 -29.80 -6.33
N ASN A 226 6.35 -28.70 -6.92
CA ASN A 226 6.43 -27.38 -6.30
C ASN A 226 5.27 -26.45 -6.67
N GLY A 227 4.14 -27.01 -7.12
CA GLY A 227 2.92 -26.23 -7.37
C GLY A 227 2.88 -25.46 -8.69
N PHE A 228 3.81 -25.73 -9.62
CA PHE A 228 3.86 -25.10 -10.94
C PHE A 228 2.54 -25.20 -11.72
N CYS A 229 1.89 -26.36 -11.66
CA CYS A 229 0.70 -26.65 -12.45
C CYS A 229 -0.55 -25.86 -12.00
N SER A 230 -0.56 -25.39 -10.76
CA SER A 230 -1.68 -24.67 -10.14
C SER A 230 -1.37 -23.19 -9.88
N ASN A 231 -0.14 -22.74 -10.19
CA ASN A 231 0.26 -21.36 -9.97
C ASN A 231 -0.09 -20.51 -11.21
N PRO A 232 -0.92 -19.47 -11.08
CA PRO A 232 -1.37 -18.63 -12.20
C PRO A 232 -0.21 -17.90 -12.90
N PHE A 233 0.92 -17.70 -12.23
CA PHE A 233 2.12 -17.09 -12.80
C PHE A 233 2.77 -17.95 -13.92
N TYR A 234 2.60 -19.28 -13.85
CA TYR A 234 3.18 -20.21 -14.82
C TYR A 234 2.18 -20.69 -15.88
N ALA A 235 0.96 -20.15 -15.91
CA ALA A 235 -0.10 -20.49 -16.86
C ALA A 235 0.38 -20.59 -18.32
N PRO A 236 1.20 -19.67 -18.87
CA PRO A 236 1.69 -19.80 -20.24
C PRO A 236 2.71 -20.93 -20.45
N GLN A 237 3.38 -21.40 -19.40
CA GLN A 237 4.41 -22.44 -19.46
C GLN A 237 3.91 -23.83 -19.04
N VAL A 238 2.70 -23.96 -18.47
CA VAL A 238 2.14 -25.26 -18.05
C VAL A 238 2.07 -26.26 -19.22
N GLY A 239 1.90 -25.76 -20.46
CA GLY A 239 1.93 -26.56 -21.68
C GLY A 239 3.22 -27.34 -21.92
N ASN A 240 4.36 -26.92 -21.35
CA ASN A 240 5.64 -27.62 -21.47
C ASN A 240 5.75 -28.84 -20.53
N CYS A 241 4.88 -28.92 -19.53
CA CYS A 241 4.87 -29.96 -18.51
C CYS A 241 3.57 -30.76 -18.50
N ARG A 242 2.99 -30.96 -19.69
CA ARG A 242 1.70 -31.62 -19.90
C ARG A 242 1.54 -32.93 -19.13
N ARG A 243 2.57 -33.79 -19.14
CA ARG A 243 2.53 -35.08 -18.44
C ARG A 243 2.66 -34.92 -16.92
N SER A 244 3.59 -34.10 -16.45
CA SER A 244 3.77 -33.84 -15.01
C SER A 244 2.62 -33.04 -14.38
N CYS A 245 1.92 -32.24 -15.17
CA CYS A 245 0.73 -31.48 -14.75
C CYS A 245 -0.60 -32.18 -15.03
N ASN A 246 -0.56 -33.46 -15.41
CA ASN A 246 -1.76 -34.28 -15.67
C ASN A 246 -2.73 -33.65 -16.69
N LEU A 247 -2.21 -32.90 -17.67
CA LEU A 247 -3.00 -32.25 -18.72
C LEU A 247 -3.27 -33.17 -19.93
N CYS A 248 -2.68 -34.37 -19.92
CA CYS A 248 -2.89 -35.42 -20.91
C CYS A 248 -2.60 -36.79 -20.27
N GLN A 249 -3.13 -37.86 -20.87
CA GLN A 249 -2.88 -39.26 -20.48
C GLN A 249 -2.27 -40.03 -21.64
#